data_AF-A0A842XWN3-F1
#
_entry.id   AF-A0A842XWN3-F1
#
_cell.length_a   1.000
_cell.length_b   1.000
_cell.length_c   1.000
_cell.angle_alpha   90.00
_cell.angle_beta   90.00
_cell.angle_gamma   90.00
#
_symmetry.space_group_name_H-M   'P 1'
#
loop_
_entity.id
_entity.type
_entity.pdbx_description
1 polymer ?
#
loop_
_entity_poly.entity_id
_entity_poly.type
_entity_poly.pdbx_seq_one_letter_code
_entity_poly.pdbx_strand_id
1 'polypeptide(L)'
;MSETSFPINDLLRRKLQTGLTIASLTLCVALTVYLLLFGENIGFEISQVAEGKLTAGFSMVFSQFIFFIGLLIVVTGAVIVSFMVFVMMSQRAKDIGLMRASGCPNDLIFGYFMTELLIITFASCFLGV
;
A
#
# COMPACT_ATOMS: atom_id res chain seq x y z
N MET A 1 8.33 29.39 11.12
CA MET A 1 7.32 28.30 11.11
C MET A 1 8.06 27.01 10.85
N SER A 2 7.82 25.92 11.60
CA SER A 2 8.55 24.67 11.37
C SER A 2 8.12 24.04 10.04
N GLU A 3 9.09 23.64 9.22
CA GLU A 3 8.88 23.13 7.86
C GLU A 3 8.01 21.86 7.81
N THR A 4 7.88 21.16 8.95
CA THR A 4 7.06 19.94 9.11
C THR A 4 5.57 20.21 9.37
N SER A 5 5.21 21.41 9.84
CA SER A 5 3.81 21.77 10.14
C SER A 5 3.00 22.15 8.89
N PHE A 6 3.69 22.58 7.83
CA PHE A 6 3.09 23.00 6.58
C PHE A 6 2.43 21.85 5.79
N PRO A 7 3.10 20.70 5.55
CA PRO A 7 2.47 19.59 4.81
C PRO A 7 1.25 19.00 5.55
N ILE A 8 1.29 18.93 6.89
CA ILE A 8 0.19 18.39 7.70
C ILE A 8 -1.05 19.28 7.58
N ASN A 9 -0.88 20.60 7.63
CA ASN A 9 -1.99 21.54 7.52
C ASN A 9 -2.57 21.59 6.10
N ASP A 10 -1.75 21.38 5.06
CA ASP A 10 -2.21 21.31 3.68
C ASP A 10 -3.02 20.01 3.41
N LEU A 11 -2.54 18.87 3.94
CA LEU A 11 -3.28 17.60 3.96
C LEU A 11 -4.65 17.74 4.63
N LEU A 12 -4.70 18.48 5.75
CA LEU A 12 -5.90 18.70 6.57
C LEU A 12 -6.87 19.69 5.92
N ARG A 13 -6.43 20.49 4.93
CA ARG A 13 -7.29 21.39 4.16
C ARG A 13 -8.09 20.65 3.08
N ARG A 14 -7.59 19.53 2.55
CA ARG A 14 -8.26 18.70 1.51
C ARG A 14 -8.81 17.38 2.08
N LYS A 15 -9.56 17.47 3.19
CA LYS A 15 -9.97 16.33 4.04
C LYS A 15 -10.57 15.13 3.31
N LEU A 16 -11.44 15.37 2.32
CA LEU A 16 -12.17 14.29 1.64
C LEU A 16 -11.26 13.46 0.71
N GLN A 17 -10.38 14.12 -0.03
CA GLN A 17 -9.55 13.47 -1.04
C GLN A 17 -8.39 12.71 -0.38
N THR A 18 -7.72 13.35 0.58
CA THR A 18 -6.67 12.70 1.39
C THR A 18 -7.25 11.56 2.22
N GLY A 19 -8.45 11.75 2.80
CA GLY A 19 -9.16 10.72 3.54
C GLY A 19 -9.48 9.50 2.68
N LEU A 20 -9.95 9.70 1.45
CA LEU A 20 -10.24 8.61 0.52
C LEU A 20 -8.97 7.82 0.15
N THR A 21 -7.84 8.49 -0.09
CA THR A 21 -6.57 7.83 -0.39
C THR A 21 -6.02 7.04 0.79
N ILE A 22 -6.17 7.55 2.01
CA ILE A 22 -5.75 6.83 3.22
C ILE A 22 -6.65 5.61 3.42
N ALA A 23 -7.97 5.77 3.32
CA ALA A 23 -8.91 4.66 3.48
C ALA A 23 -8.70 3.56 2.43
N SER A 24 -8.44 3.91 1.17
CA SER A 24 -8.20 2.93 0.10
C SER A 24 -6.87 2.20 0.28
N LEU A 25 -5.80 2.90 0.67
CA LEU A 25 -4.50 2.28 0.97
C LEU A 25 -4.58 1.39 2.20
N THR A 26 -5.21 1.84 3.28
CA THR A 26 -5.43 1.03 4.49
C THR A 26 -6.24 -0.22 4.19
N LEU A 27 -7.33 -0.11 3.43
CA LEU A 27 -8.13 -1.27 3.03
C LEU A 27 -7.33 -2.24 2.15
N CYS A 28 -6.46 -1.73 1.27
CA CYS A 28 -5.57 -2.56 0.47
C CYS A 28 -4.58 -3.34 1.36
N VAL A 29 -3.90 -2.66 2.29
CA VAL A 29 -2.95 -3.29 3.21
C VAL A 29 -3.66 -4.34 4.06
N ALA A 30 -4.81 -4.00 4.64
CA ALA A 30 -5.62 -4.92 5.45
C ALA A 30 -6.04 -6.17 4.65
N LEU A 31 -6.48 -6.01 3.40
CA LEU A 31 -6.83 -7.15 2.54
C LEU A 31 -5.64 -8.04 2.22
N THR A 32 -4.47 -7.45 1.92
CA THR A 32 -3.26 -8.24 1.65
C THR A 32 -2.79 -9.02 2.87
N VAL A 33 -2.83 -8.41 4.05
CA VAL A 33 -2.45 -9.05 5.31
C VAL A 33 -3.45 -10.16 5.66
N TYR A 34 -4.75 -9.89 5.54
CA TYR A 34 -5.80 -10.88 5.76
C TYR A 34 -5.67 -12.09 4.82
N LEU A 35 -5.45 -11.86 3.51
CA LEU A 35 -5.32 -12.96 2.54
C LEU A 35 -4.07 -13.81 2.81
N LEU A 36 -2.96 -13.21 3.22
CA LEU A 36 -1.74 -13.94 3.59
C LEU A 36 -1.96 -14.78 4.84
N LEU A 37 -2.52 -14.20 5.91
CA LEU A 37 -2.84 -14.91 7.16
C LEU A 37 -3.85 -16.04 6.92
N PHE A 38 -4.86 -15.79 6.08
CA PHE A 38 -5.84 -16.80 5.70
C PHE A 38 -5.20 -17.96 4.93
N GLY A 39 -4.30 -17.66 3.99
CA GLY A 39 -3.53 -18.68 3.27
C GLY A 39 -2.65 -19.52 4.19
N GLU A 40 -2.01 -18.89 5.18
CA GLU A 40 -1.18 -19.58 6.17
C GLU A 40 -2.01 -20.49 7.08
N ASN A 41 -3.16 -20.01 7.58
CA ASN A 41 -4.06 -20.82 8.41
C ASN A 41 -4.61 -22.04 7.65
N ILE A 42 -5.01 -21.86 6.39
CA ILE A 42 -5.44 -22.99 5.54
C ILE A 42 -4.29 -23.98 5.33
N GLY A 43 -3.07 -23.49 5.06
CA GLY A 43 -1.90 -24.33 4.91
C GLY A 43 -1.59 -25.15 6.18
N PHE A 44 -1.71 -24.52 7.34
CA PHE A 44 -1.47 -25.15 8.64
C PHE A 44 -2.52 -26.23 8.96
N GLU A 45 -3.82 -25.93 8.80
CA GLU A 45 -4.89 -26.91 9.03
C GLU A 45 -4.76 -28.12 8.11
N ILE A 46 -4.42 -27.90 6.84
CA ILE A 46 -4.25 -28.99 5.88
C ILE A 46 -3.02 -29.84 6.23
N SER A 47 -1.93 -29.24 6.73
CA SER A 47 -0.76 -29.99 7.19
C SER A 47 -1.08 -30.89 8.39
N GLN A 48 -1.87 -30.40 9.36
CA GLN A 48 -2.25 -31.18 10.55
C GLN A 48 -3.25 -32.30 10.24
N VAL A 49 -4.20 -32.06 9.33
CA VAL A 49 -5.16 -33.09 8.89
C VAL A 49 -4.50 -34.11 7.95
N ALA A 50 -3.47 -33.70 7.20
CA ALA A 50 -2.77 -34.55 6.23
C ALA A 50 -1.81 -35.58 6.84
N GLU A 51 -1.31 -35.37 8.08
CA GLU A 51 -0.36 -36.28 8.75
C GLU A 51 -0.85 -37.75 8.81
N GLY A 52 -2.15 -38.02 8.65
CA GLY A 52 -2.70 -39.38 8.69
C GLY A 52 -3.35 -39.93 7.42
N LYS A 53 -3.57 -39.14 6.34
CA LYS A 53 -4.49 -39.56 5.25
C LYS A 53 -4.11 -39.18 3.81
N LEU A 54 -3.12 -38.33 3.57
CA LEU A 54 -2.87 -37.75 2.25
C LEU A 54 -1.57 -38.26 1.60
N THR A 55 -1.65 -38.63 0.32
CA THR A 55 -0.49 -39.04 -0.50
C THR A 55 0.52 -37.89 -0.60
N ALA A 56 1.80 -38.17 -0.37
CA ALA A 56 2.90 -37.18 -0.38
C ALA A 56 2.91 -36.25 -1.61
N GLY A 57 2.46 -36.74 -2.78
CA GLY A 57 2.35 -35.92 -3.99
C GLY A 57 1.33 -34.79 -3.92
N PHE A 58 0.23 -34.94 -3.17
CA PHE A 58 -0.78 -33.88 -3.04
C PHE A 58 -0.30 -32.72 -2.17
N SER A 59 0.42 -33.02 -1.07
CA SER A 59 1.01 -32.00 -0.20
C SER A 59 2.02 -31.12 -0.95
N MET A 60 2.83 -31.72 -1.82
CA MET A 60 3.81 -30.98 -2.62
C MET A 60 3.16 -29.99 -3.61
N VAL A 61 2.14 -30.43 -4.35
CA VAL A 61 1.42 -29.57 -5.30
C VAL A 61 0.70 -28.43 -4.58
N PHE A 62 0.08 -28.73 -3.44
CA PHE A 62 -0.65 -27.74 -2.65
C PHE A 62 0.25 -26.66 -2.05
N SER A 63 1.43 -27.05 -1.55
CA SER A 63 2.44 -26.10 -1.06
C SER A 63 2.91 -25.13 -2.15
N GLN A 64 3.21 -25.65 -3.34
CA GLN A 64 3.64 -24.83 -4.48
C GLN A 64 2.53 -23.88 -4.96
N PHE A 65 1.26 -24.31 -4.89
CA PHE A 65 0.10 -23.50 -5.22
C PHE A 65 -0.11 -22.33 -4.24
N ILE A 66 0.01 -22.57 -2.93
CA ILE A 66 -0.07 -21.51 -1.91
C ILE A 66 1.03 -20.47 -2.13
N PHE A 67 2.27 -20.94 -2.38
CA PHE A 67 3.39 -20.04 -2.65
C PHE A 67 3.13 -19.17 -3.90
N PHE A 68 2.61 -19.78 -4.96
CA PHE A 68 2.27 -19.07 -6.20
C PHE A 68 1.20 -17.99 -5.98
N ILE A 69 0.13 -18.30 -5.22
CA ILE A 69 -0.90 -17.32 -4.87
C ILE A 69 -0.31 -16.18 -4.01
N GLY A 70 0.52 -16.51 -3.02
CA GLY A 70 1.19 -15.51 -2.19
C GLY A 70 1.98 -14.50 -3.03
N LEU A 71 2.71 -14.98 -4.04
CA LEU A 71 3.42 -14.13 -5.00
C LEU A 71 2.46 -13.22 -5.78
N LEU A 72 1.35 -13.75 -6.30
CA LEU A 72 0.35 -12.95 -7.02
C LEU A 72 -0.30 -11.87 -6.15
N ILE A 73 -0.54 -12.15 -4.87
CA ILE A 73 -1.06 -11.17 -3.90
C ILE A 73 -0.07 -10.01 -3.73
N VAL A 74 1.22 -10.31 -3.58
CA VAL A 74 2.27 -9.29 -3.46
C VAL A 74 2.35 -8.41 -4.71
N VAL A 75 2.33 -9.03 -5.91
CA VAL A 75 2.34 -8.29 -7.18
C VAL A 75 1.10 -7.39 -7.30
N THR A 76 -0.08 -7.90 -6.95
CA THR A 76 -1.32 -7.12 -6.98
C THR A 76 -1.26 -5.93 -6.03
N GLY A 77 -0.77 -6.12 -4.81
CA GLY A 77 -0.55 -5.04 -3.84
C GLY A 77 0.39 -3.96 -4.38
N ALA A 78 1.52 -4.34 -4.98
CA ALA A 78 2.47 -3.40 -5.57
C ALA A 78 1.86 -2.59 -6.73
N VAL A 79 1.03 -3.22 -7.58
CA VAL A 79 0.33 -2.55 -8.68
C VAL A 79 -0.68 -1.53 -8.14
N ILE A 80 -1.47 -1.90 -7.12
CA ILE A 80 -2.46 -1.00 -6.52
C ILE A 80 -1.78 0.22 -5.89
N VAL A 81 -0.70 0.03 -5.13
CA VAL A 81 0.05 1.13 -4.53
C VAL A 81 0.62 2.06 -5.61
N SER A 82 1.21 1.49 -6.66
CA SER A 82 1.75 2.28 -7.78
C SER A 82 0.66 3.10 -8.48
N PHE A 83 -0.51 2.50 -8.71
CA PHE A 83 -1.66 3.18 -9.29
C PHE A 83 -2.18 4.31 -8.39
N MET A 84 -2.26 4.09 -7.08
CA MET A 84 -2.69 5.12 -6.13
C MET A 84 -1.73 6.31 -6.10
N VAL A 85 -0.41 6.06 -6.05
CA VAL A 85 0.61 7.13 -6.11
C VAL A 85 0.49 7.91 -7.41
N PHE A 86 0.27 7.23 -8.53
CA PHE A 86 0.06 7.88 -9.82
C PHE A 86 -1.18 8.78 -9.82
N VAL A 87 -2.31 8.30 -9.30
CA VAL A 87 -3.54 9.09 -9.19
C VAL A 87 -3.31 10.32 -8.31
N MET A 88 -2.67 10.16 -7.16
CA MET A 88 -2.31 11.27 -6.27
C MET A 88 -1.45 12.33 -6.96
N MET A 89 -0.47 11.91 -7.75
CA MET A 89 0.40 12.82 -8.51
C MET A 89 -0.34 13.52 -9.64
N SER A 90 -1.21 12.81 -10.37
CA SER A 90 -1.98 13.38 -11.48
C SER A 90 -2.93 14.50 -11.03
N GLN A 91 -3.55 14.34 -9.86
CA GLN A 91 -4.47 15.32 -9.29
C GLN A 91 -3.76 16.61 -8.84
N ARG A 92 -2.45 16.54 -8.56
CA ARG A 92 -1.64 17.65 -8.07
C ARG A 92 -0.76 18.29 -9.15
N ALA A 93 -0.81 17.79 -10.39
CA ALA A 93 -0.02 18.31 -11.50
C ALA A 93 -0.26 19.81 -11.77
N LYS A 94 -1.50 20.29 -11.60
CA LYS A 94 -1.84 21.70 -11.76
C LYS A 94 -1.21 22.59 -10.69
N ASP A 95 -1.21 22.15 -9.44
CA ASP A 95 -0.62 22.89 -8.32
C ASP A 95 0.91 22.94 -8.44
N ILE A 96 1.53 21.84 -8.89
CA ILE A 96 2.96 21.76 -9.22
C ILE A 96 3.32 22.76 -10.33
N GLY A 97 2.47 22.87 -11.37
CA GLY A 97 2.64 23.85 -12.44
C GLY A 97 2.64 25.29 -11.93
N LEU A 98 1.78 25.62 -10.97
CA LEU A 98 1.75 26.94 -10.35
C LEU A 98 3.00 27.22 -9.48
N MET A 99 3.47 26.24 -8.72
CA MET A 99 4.70 26.35 -7.92
C MET A 99 5.96 26.52 -8.79
N ARG A 100 5.99 25.87 -9.96
CA ARG A 100 7.06 26.07 -10.95
C ARG A 100 7.00 27.46 -11.59
N ALA A 101 5.80 27.98 -11.85
CA ALA A 101 5.62 29.31 -12.41
C ALA A 101 6.07 30.43 -11.44
N SER A 102 6.04 30.20 -10.12
CA SER A 102 6.54 31.15 -9.11
C SER A 102 8.07 31.10 -8.90
N GLY A 103 8.80 30.30 -9.68
CA GLY A 103 10.27 30.22 -9.61
C GLY A 103 10.83 29.34 -8.50
N CYS A 104 10.03 28.42 -7.93
CA CYS A 104 10.52 27.48 -6.92
C CYS A 104 11.46 26.43 -7.54
N PRO A 105 12.63 26.14 -6.94
CA PRO A 105 13.53 25.10 -7.44
C PRO A 105 12.88 23.72 -7.36
N ASN A 106 13.06 22.91 -8.41
CA ASN A 106 12.46 21.57 -8.54
C ASN A 106 12.84 20.61 -7.40
N ASP A 107 14.00 20.80 -6.78
CA ASP A 107 14.50 19.97 -5.68
C ASP A 107 13.64 20.09 -4.42
N LEU A 108 13.21 21.32 -4.09
CA LEU A 108 12.36 21.60 -2.94
C LEU A 108 10.95 21.02 -3.13
N ILE A 109 10.43 21.13 -4.36
CA ILE A 109 9.12 20.58 -4.75
C ILE A 109 9.16 19.05 -4.59
N PHE A 110 10.21 18.39 -5.09
CA PHE A 110 10.35 16.95 -4.99
C PHE A 110 10.46 16.46 -3.54
N GLY A 111 11.25 17.14 -2.70
CA GLY A 111 11.37 16.82 -1.27
C GLY A 111 10.05 16.94 -0.50
N TYR A 112 9.25 17.96 -0.81
CA TYR A 112 7.91 18.13 -0.24
C TYR A 112 6.98 16.96 -0.59
N PHE A 113 6.90 16.58 -1.86
CA PHE A 113 6.03 15.46 -2.28
C PHE A 113 6.50 14.11 -1.75
N MET A 114 7.81 13.89 -1.67
CA MET A 114 8.34 12.64 -1.13
C MET A 114 8.04 12.48 0.36
N THR A 115 8.18 13.55 1.14
CA THR A 115 7.83 13.52 2.57
C THR A 115 6.33 13.34 2.79
N GLU A 116 5.49 13.98 1.96
CA GLU A 116 4.05 13.80 2.01
C GLU A 116 3.62 12.35 1.71
N LEU A 117 4.15 11.77 0.64
CA LEU A 117 3.88 10.36 0.28
C LEU A 117 4.34 9.42 1.39
N LEU A 118 5.54 9.63 1.94
CA LEU A 118 6.06 8.83 3.05
C LEU A 118 5.13 8.83 4.25
N ILE A 119 4.65 10.00 4.69
CA ILE A 119 3.75 10.12 5.84
C ILE A 119 2.45 9.35 5.58
N ILE A 120 1.88 9.49 4.38
CA ILE A 120 0.63 8.81 4.01
C ILE A 120 0.83 7.29 3.97
N THR A 121 1.90 6.81 3.33
CA THR A 121 2.20 5.37 3.23
C THR A 121 2.49 4.76 4.60
N PHE A 122 3.27 5.45 5.46
CA PHE A 122 3.51 4.98 6.82
C PHE A 122 2.22 4.92 7.64
N ALA A 123 1.42 5.98 7.62
CA ALA A 123 0.15 6.02 8.36
C ALA A 123 -0.82 4.93 7.89
N SER A 124 -0.94 4.73 6.57
CA SER A 124 -1.84 3.71 6.02
C SER A 124 -1.37 2.29 6.28
N CYS A 125 -0.05 2.03 6.32
CA CYS A 125 0.52 0.76 6.74
C CYS A 125 0.21 0.47 8.22
N PHE A 126 0.47 1.43 9.12
CA PHE A 126 0.16 1.30 10.54
C PHE A 126 -1.31 1.08 10.85
N LEU A 127 -2.22 1.67 10.05
CA LEU A 127 -3.66 1.47 10.22
C LEU A 127 -4.16 0.17 9.58
N GLY A 128 -3.42 -0.38 8.62
CA GLY A 128 -3.83 -1.56 7.86
C GLY A 128 -3.36 -2.89 8.44
N VAL A 129 -2.31 -2.88 9.26
CA VAL A 129 -1.82 -4.03 10.04
C VAL A 129 -2.56 -4.10 11.36
#